data_AF-A0A2T3IH51-F1
#
_entry.id   AF-A0A2T3IH51-F1
#
_cell.length_a   1.000
_cell.length_b   1.000
_cell.length_c   1.000
_cell.angle_alpha   90.00
_cell.angle_beta   90.00
_cell.angle_gamma   90.00
#
_symmetry.space_group_name_H-M   'P 1'
#
loop_
_entity.id
_entity.type
_entity.pdbx_description
1 polymer ?
#
loop_
_entity_poly.entity_id
_entity_poly.type
_entity_poly.pdbx_seq_one_letter_code
_entity_poly.pdbx_strand_id
1 'polypeptide(L)'
;MPNTNEQLLDVIDNCNILLNKFAGYDSTDNTAEGQMIAQLNWLKERAENHDLPLPVQPEMLGTLRYIYMDGTLNFHASNPNDRECIYWEMEIPMRKLLALARDGNLLFKKEYYKYIPLCIDALLLILSSPPRNLVANERKFCEDLKEIKKLVAENKIPLPQRTCMPEFESFIYAKNSLADIKEAQYLYYIVDDLIYSGVRPDTWLTPEDAEREVKSYFSL
;
A
#
# COMPACT_ATOMS: atom_id res chain seq x y z
N MET A 1 -12.19 15.03 -7.62
CA MET A 1 -10.84 14.92 -8.21
C MET A 1 -9.94 14.34 -7.12
N PRO A 2 -9.06 13.38 -7.42
CA PRO A 2 -8.06 12.94 -6.44
C PRO A 2 -7.21 14.15 -6.03
N ASN A 3 -6.68 14.14 -4.81
CA ASN A 3 -5.89 15.23 -4.24
C ASN A 3 -4.51 15.29 -4.91
N THR A 4 -4.45 15.78 -6.15
CA THR A 4 -3.26 15.71 -7.02
C THR A 4 -2.03 16.30 -6.34
N ASN A 5 -2.17 17.42 -5.61
CA ASN A 5 -1.05 18.04 -4.91
C ASN A 5 -0.45 17.13 -3.82
N GLU A 6 -1.29 16.44 -3.04
CA GLU A 6 -0.82 15.49 -2.04
C GLU A 6 -0.04 14.34 -2.67
N GLN A 7 -0.55 13.79 -3.78
CA GLN A 7 0.08 12.70 -4.49
C GLN A 7 1.42 13.12 -5.12
N LEU A 8 1.50 14.32 -5.69
CA LEU A 8 2.74 14.85 -6.25
C LEU A 8 3.81 15.04 -5.15
N LEU A 9 3.43 15.54 -3.98
CA LEU A 9 4.34 15.62 -2.83
C LEU A 9 4.79 14.23 -2.37
N ASP A 10 3.87 13.27 -2.27
CA ASP A 10 4.21 11.90 -1.89
C ASP A 10 5.14 11.24 -2.93
N VAL A 11 5.00 11.55 -4.24
CA VAL A 11 5.93 11.11 -5.29
C VAL A 11 7.32 11.70 -5.05
N ILE A 12 7.42 13.03 -4.84
CA ILE A 12 8.69 13.71 -4.59
C ILE A 12 9.41 13.12 -3.38
N ASP A 13 8.68 12.90 -2.28
CA ASP A 13 9.24 12.35 -1.04
C ASP A 13 9.81 10.93 -1.25
N ASN A 14 9.05 10.04 -1.89
CA ASN A 14 9.53 8.66 -2.14
C ASN A 14 10.67 8.63 -3.17
N CYS A 15 10.66 9.52 -4.18
CA CYS A 15 11.79 9.69 -5.09
C CYS A 15 13.06 10.13 -4.34
N ASN A 16 12.96 11.10 -3.43
CA ASN A 16 14.11 11.56 -2.63
C ASN A 16 14.66 10.45 -1.73
N ILE A 17 13.81 9.64 -1.09
CA ILE A 17 14.23 8.50 -0.27
C ILE A 17 15.08 7.52 -1.10
N LEU A 18 14.59 7.15 -2.29
CA LEU A 18 15.26 6.19 -3.17
C LEU A 18 16.53 6.77 -3.81
N LEU A 19 16.49 8.02 -4.29
CA LEU A 19 17.68 8.69 -4.86
C LEU A 19 18.84 8.75 -3.86
N ASN A 20 18.54 8.96 -2.57
CA ASN A 20 19.56 8.93 -1.53
C ASN A 20 20.22 7.55 -1.37
N LYS A 21 19.52 6.45 -1.67
CA LYS A 21 20.08 5.09 -1.65
C LYS A 21 21.05 4.84 -2.79
N PHE A 22 20.84 5.52 -3.92
CA PHE A 22 21.71 5.42 -5.10
C PHE A 22 22.73 6.56 -5.17
N ALA A 23 22.97 7.27 -4.05
CA ALA A 23 23.97 8.34 -4.00
C ALA A 23 25.37 7.78 -4.32
N GLY A 24 26.04 8.39 -5.31
CA GLY A 24 27.37 7.97 -5.77
C GLY A 24 27.38 7.12 -7.06
N TYR A 25 26.21 6.79 -7.60
CA TYR A 25 26.08 6.21 -8.93
C TYR A 25 25.74 7.30 -9.97
N ASP A 26 26.26 7.14 -11.18
CA ASP A 26 25.94 8.04 -12.29
C ASP A 26 24.59 7.69 -12.91
N SER A 27 23.83 8.73 -13.29
CA SER A 27 22.60 8.57 -14.07
C SER A 27 22.94 8.16 -15.50
N THR A 28 22.88 6.86 -15.80
CA THR A 28 23.18 6.30 -17.13
C THR A 28 22.22 5.16 -17.50
N ASP A 29 21.95 4.97 -18.79
CA ASP A 29 21.08 3.87 -19.23
C ASP A 29 21.76 2.49 -19.25
N ASN A 30 23.02 2.42 -18.83
CA ASN A 30 23.86 1.23 -18.95
C ASN A 30 23.82 0.32 -17.71
N THR A 31 23.29 0.81 -16.58
CA THR A 31 23.19 0.04 -15.33
C THR A 31 21.78 0.14 -14.74
N ALA A 32 21.42 -0.84 -13.89
CA ALA A 32 20.13 -0.83 -13.22
C ALA A 32 19.97 0.40 -12.30
N GLU A 33 21.03 0.79 -11.60
CA GLU A 33 21.08 1.99 -10.77
C GLU A 33 20.88 3.25 -11.61
N GLY A 34 21.63 3.39 -12.71
CA GLY A 34 21.57 4.59 -13.54
C GLY A 34 20.21 4.77 -14.20
N GLN A 35 19.60 3.67 -14.68
CA GLN A 35 18.23 3.69 -15.21
C GLN A 35 17.23 4.09 -14.12
N MET A 36 17.38 3.55 -12.90
CA MET A 36 16.50 3.89 -11.78
C MET A 36 16.65 5.36 -11.38
N ILE A 37 17.88 5.88 -11.29
CA ILE A 37 18.15 7.30 -11.02
C ILE A 37 17.48 8.18 -12.07
N ALA A 38 17.61 7.84 -13.37
CA ALA A 38 16.98 8.59 -14.44
C ALA A 38 15.44 8.60 -14.31
N GLN A 39 14.83 7.44 -14.06
CA GLN A 39 13.39 7.31 -13.84
C GLN A 39 12.90 8.10 -12.62
N LEU A 40 13.64 8.06 -11.51
CA LEU A 40 13.31 8.77 -10.27
C LEU A 40 13.44 10.28 -10.43
N ASN A 41 14.50 10.76 -11.08
CA ASN A 41 14.68 12.18 -11.38
C ASN A 41 13.57 12.69 -12.31
N TRP A 42 13.21 11.92 -13.35
CA TRP A 42 12.11 12.28 -14.24
C TRP A 42 10.77 12.40 -13.50
N LEU A 43 10.43 11.41 -12.65
CA LEU A 43 9.20 11.47 -11.85
C LEU A 43 9.19 12.68 -10.91
N LYS A 44 10.32 12.92 -10.23
CA LYS A 44 10.48 14.04 -9.30
C LYS A 44 10.34 15.38 -10.01
N GLU A 45 11.08 15.61 -11.10
CA GLU A 45 11.05 16.87 -11.85
C GLU A 45 9.64 17.18 -12.35
N ARG A 46 8.93 16.17 -12.87
CA ARG A 46 7.55 16.34 -13.35
C ARG A 46 6.57 16.64 -12.22
N ALA A 47 6.78 16.00 -11.06
CA ALA A 47 5.96 16.28 -9.89
C ALA A 47 6.21 17.69 -9.33
N GLU A 48 7.47 18.14 -9.28
CA GLU A 48 7.84 19.50 -8.87
C GLU A 48 7.26 20.56 -9.83
N ASN A 49 7.25 20.28 -11.12
CA ASN A 49 6.66 21.13 -12.16
C ASN A 49 5.13 21.07 -12.23
N HIS A 50 4.48 20.22 -11.41
CA HIS A 50 3.03 20.00 -11.43
C HIS A 50 2.48 19.53 -12.79
N ASP A 51 3.31 18.87 -13.60
CA ASP A 51 2.95 18.37 -14.93
C ASP A 51 3.02 16.84 -15.04
N LEU A 52 3.24 16.12 -13.92
CA LEU A 52 3.16 14.66 -13.87
C LEU A 52 1.70 14.19 -13.92
N PRO A 53 1.26 13.49 -14.99
CA PRO A 53 -0.06 12.87 -15.01
C PRO A 53 -0.08 11.66 -14.08
N LEU A 54 -1.10 11.57 -13.22
CA LEU A 54 -1.35 10.41 -12.37
C LEU A 54 -2.72 9.78 -12.72
N PRO A 55 -2.78 8.47 -13.01
CA PRO A 55 -1.65 7.55 -13.19
C PRO A 55 -0.81 7.88 -14.44
N VAL A 56 0.49 7.58 -14.36
CA VAL A 56 1.46 7.70 -15.46
C VAL A 56 1.25 6.58 -16.46
N GLN A 57 1.45 6.86 -17.74
CA GLN A 57 1.33 5.86 -18.80
C GLN A 57 2.34 4.72 -18.59
N PRO A 58 1.95 3.44 -18.77
CA PRO A 58 2.80 2.28 -18.47
C PRO A 58 4.16 2.29 -19.18
N GLU A 59 4.24 2.85 -20.38
CA GLU A 59 5.46 2.94 -21.20
C GLU A 59 6.48 3.92 -20.60
N MET A 60 6.02 4.88 -19.79
CA MET A 60 6.87 5.88 -19.11
C MET A 60 7.38 5.41 -17.74
N LEU A 61 6.97 4.21 -17.29
CA LEU A 61 7.38 3.60 -16.01
C LEU A 61 8.19 2.31 -16.19
N GLY A 62 8.76 2.08 -17.38
CA GLY A 62 9.41 0.81 -17.74
C GLY A 62 10.43 0.34 -16.70
N THR A 63 11.33 1.23 -16.30
CA THR A 63 12.37 0.94 -15.31
C THR A 63 11.78 0.64 -13.93
N LEU A 64 10.88 1.51 -13.45
CA LEU A 64 10.26 1.36 -12.13
C LEU A 64 9.48 0.05 -12.03
N ARG A 65 8.81 -0.37 -13.10
CA ARG A 65 8.02 -1.62 -13.13
C ARG A 65 8.88 -2.87 -13.25
N TYR A 66 10.03 -2.81 -13.92
CA TYR A 66 10.84 -4.00 -14.18
C TYR A 66 11.89 -4.23 -13.09
N ILE A 67 12.67 -3.20 -12.74
CA ILE A 67 13.79 -3.30 -11.79
C ILE A 67 13.32 -3.43 -10.34
N TYR A 68 12.12 -2.93 -10.01
CA TYR A 68 11.53 -3.24 -8.72
C TYR A 68 11.14 -4.73 -8.61
N MET A 69 10.51 -5.27 -9.65
CA MET A 69 9.89 -6.60 -9.60
C MET A 69 10.91 -7.74 -9.58
N ASP A 70 12.13 -7.51 -10.08
CA ASP A 70 13.20 -8.51 -10.05
C ASP A 70 14.07 -8.44 -8.77
N GLY A 71 13.86 -7.42 -7.92
CA GLY A 71 14.60 -7.21 -6.67
C GLY A 71 16.07 -6.84 -6.87
N THR A 72 16.49 -6.48 -8.09
CA THR A 72 17.90 -6.24 -8.45
C THR A 72 18.54 -5.19 -7.56
N LEU A 73 17.79 -4.17 -7.13
CA LEU A 73 18.34 -3.06 -6.34
C LEU A 73 18.25 -3.28 -4.82
N ASN A 74 17.73 -4.40 -4.34
CA ASN A 74 17.55 -4.65 -2.90
C ASN A 74 18.88 -4.70 -2.12
N PHE A 75 20.01 -4.98 -2.79
CA PHE A 75 21.32 -4.98 -2.15
C PHE A 75 21.84 -3.58 -1.77
N HIS A 76 21.13 -2.51 -2.16
CA HIS A 76 21.42 -1.13 -1.72
C HIS A 76 20.83 -0.81 -0.34
N ALA A 77 20.11 -1.74 0.29
CA ALA A 77 19.74 -1.62 1.68
C ALA A 77 20.99 -1.56 2.58
N SER A 78 20.90 -0.89 3.73
CA SER A 78 22.02 -0.71 4.65
C SER A 78 22.54 -2.05 5.19
N ASN A 79 21.67 -3.06 5.31
CA ASN A 79 22.03 -4.45 5.55
C ASN A 79 21.29 -5.39 4.57
N PRO A 80 21.92 -5.78 3.45
CA PRO A 80 21.31 -6.65 2.44
C PRO A 80 21.02 -8.09 2.89
N ASN A 81 21.55 -8.51 4.02
CA ASN A 81 21.27 -9.84 4.59
C ASN A 81 20.10 -9.81 5.57
N ASP A 82 19.65 -8.63 5.97
CA ASP A 82 18.48 -8.45 6.82
C ASP A 82 17.27 -8.10 5.95
N ARG A 83 16.31 -9.03 5.93
CA ARG A 83 15.08 -8.86 5.16
C ARG A 83 14.28 -7.66 5.62
N GLU A 84 14.24 -7.35 6.92
CA GLU A 84 13.52 -6.18 7.45
C GLU A 84 14.16 -4.89 6.94
N CYS A 85 15.48 -4.83 6.94
CA CYS A 85 16.20 -3.71 6.35
C CYS A 85 15.85 -3.50 4.88
N ILE A 86 15.88 -4.57 4.06
CA ILE A 86 15.51 -4.48 2.64
C ILE A 86 14.08 -3.97 2.47
N TYR A 87 13.15 -4.52 3.26
CA TYR A 87 11.74 -4.18 3.15
C TYR A 87 11.47 -2.70 3.43
N TRP A 88 11.95 -2.19 4.56
CA TRP A 88 11.70 -0.81 4.97
C TRP A 88 12.44 0.23 4.12
N GLU A 89 13.66 -0.10 3.67
CA GLU A 89 14.51 0.86 2.97
C GLU A 89 14.34 0.86 1.45
N MET A 90 13.98 -0.28 0.86
CA MET A 90 13.91 -0.45 -0.60
C MET A 90 12.48 -0.77 -1.05
N GLU A 91 11.88 -1.86 -0.54
CA GLU A 91 10.60 -2.34 -1.07
C GLU A 91 9.45 -1.39 -0.75
N ILE A 92 9.36 -0.84 0.47
CA ILE A 92 8.29 0.08 0.87
C ILE A 92 8.27 1.36 0.01
N PRO A 93 9.38 2.12 -0.13
CA PRO A 93 9.39 3.30 -0.98
C PRO A 93 9.06 2.98 -2.45
N MET A 94 9.57 1.87 -2.99
CA MET A 94 9.26 1.45 -4.36
C MET A 94 7.78 1.09 -4.55
N ARG A 95 7.19 0.35 -3.59
CA ARG A 95 5.75 0.02 -3.60
C ARG A 95 4.88 1.27 -3.54
N LYS A 96 5.22 2.22 -2.67
CA LYS A 96 4.52 3.50 -2.56
C LYS A 96 4.60 4.28 -3.86
N LEU A 97 5.79 4.35 -4.47
CA LEU A 97 5.97 5.03 -5.74
C LEU A 97 5.18 4.36 -6.87
N LEU A 98 5.09 3.03 -6.89
CA LEU A 98 4.22 2.32 -7.83
C LEU A 98 2.74 2.60 -7.58
N ALA A 99 2.27 2.55 -6.33
CA ALA A 99 0.88 2.87 -6.01
C ALA A 99 0.50 4.30 -6.46
N LEU A 100 1.40 5.26 -6.27
CA LEU A 100 1.23 6.64 -6.73
C LEU A 100 1.27 6.76 -8.25
N ALA A 101 2.40 6.37 -8.85
CA ALA A 101 2.69 6.64 -10.26
C ALA A 101 1.94 5.70 -11.21
N ARG A 102 1.79 4.41 -10.88
CA ARG A 102 1.11 3.43 -11.75
C ARG A 102 -0.40 3.44 -11.56
N ASP A 103 -0.85 3.48 -10.30
CA ASP A 103 -2.26 3.28 -9.98
C ASP A 103 -3.00 4.59 -9.69
N GLY A 104 -2.27 5.70 -9.43
CA GLY A 104 -2.88 6.97 -9.08
C GLY A 104 -3.55 6.94 -7.70
N ASN A 105 -3.09 6.06 -6.80
CA ASN A 105 -3.67 5.86 -5.47
C ASN A 105 -3.23 6.96 -4.49
N LEU A 106 -3.97 7.06 -3.38
CA LEU A 106 -3.58 7.86 -2.22
C LEU A 106 -2.86 6.99 -1.19
N LEU A 107 -1.75 7.48 -0.65
CA LEU A 107 -1.07 6.76 0.42
C LEU A 107 -1.85 6.88 1.73
N PHE A 108 -1.81 5.81 2.53
CA PHE A 108 -2.38 5.78 3.85
C PHE A 108 -1.45 6.51 4.85
N LYS A 109 -1.98 7.55 5.49
CA LYS A 109 -1.23 8.43 6.41
C LYS A 109 -1.72 8.26 7.86
N LYS A 110 -0.91 8.72 8.81
CA LYS A 110 -1.11 8.50 10.26
C LYS A 110 -2.47 8.99 10.77
N GLU A 111 -2.96 10.09 10.23
CA GLU A 111 -4.26 10.67 10.55
C GLU A 111 -5.45 9.73 10.26
N TYR A 112 -5.25 8.74 9.39
CA TYR A 112 -6.26 7.75 9.04
C TYR A 112 -6.14 6.43 9.84
N TYR A 113 -5.10 6.24 10.67
CA TYR A 113 -4.83 4.97 11.36
C TYR A 113 -6.00 4.53 12.26
N LYS A 114 -6.69 5.50 12.86
CA LYS A 114 -7.88 5.26 13.71
C LYS A 114 -9.04 4.58 12.96
N TYR A 115 -9.05 4.60 11.63
CA TYR A 115 -10.11 3.99 10.82
C TYR A 115 -9.88 2.50 10.55
N ILE A 116 -8.65 1.98 10.67
CA ILE A 116 -8.40 0.54 10.47
C ILE A 116 -9.24 -0.33 11.42
N PRO A 117 -9.21 -0.11 12.75
CA PRO A 117 -10.03 -0.90 13.66
C PRO A 117 -11.54 -0.83 13.35
N LEU A 118 -12.02 0.31 12.85
CA LEU A 118 -13.43 0.51 12.51
C LEU A 118 -13.82 -0.24 11.23
N CYS A 119 -12.96 -0.23 10.20
CA CYS A 119 -13.17 -1.04 9.00
C CYS A 119 -13.16 -2.54 9.33
N ILE A 120 -12.27 -2.97 10.22
CA ILE A 120 -12.23 -4.35 10.71
C ILE A 120 -13.54 -4.68 11.46
N ASP A 121 -14.04 -3.78 12.31
CA ASP A 121 -15.30 -3.99 13.03
C ASP A 121 -16.50 -4.12 12.08
N ALA A 122 -16.57 -3.28 11.05
CA ALA A 122 -17.61 -3.38 10.03
C ALA A 122 -17.53 -4.71 9.27
N LEU A 123 -16.33 -5.15 8.89
CA LEU A 123 -16.13 -6.44 8.22
C LEU A 123 -16.52 -7.62 9.11
N LEU A 124 -16.10 -7.61 10.39
CA LEU A 124 -16.47 -8.64 11.36
C LEU A 124 -17.98 -8.67 11.62
N LEU A 125 -18.66 -7.52 11.58
CA LEU A 125 -20.12 -7.45 11.73
C LEU A 125 -20.82 -8.20 10.58
N ILE A 126 -20.42 -7.97 9.33
CA ILE A 126 -20.98 -8.69 8.17
C ILE A 126 -20.71 -10.19 8.29
N LEU A 127 -19.47 -10.56 8.65
CA LEU A 127 -19.08 -11.96 8.81
C LEU A 127 -19.72 -12.65 10.03
N SER A 128 -20.37 -11.91 10.93
CA SER A 128 -21.12 -12.47 12.05
C SER A 128 -22.51 -13.00 11.67
N SER A 129 -23.09 -12.47 10.59
CA SER A 129 -24.40 -12.87 10.06
C SER A 129 -24.34 -13.14 8.54
N PRO A 130 -23.46 -14.06 8.09
CA PRO A 130 -23.28 -14.33 6.67
C PRO A 130 -24.47 -15.11 6.08
N PRO A 131 -24.69 -15.05 4.75
CA PRO A 131 -25.76 -15.80 4.08
C PRO A 131 -25.55 -17.33 4.12
N ARG A 132 -24.32 -17.78 4.42
CA ARG A 132 -23.94 -19.18 4.57
C ARG A 132 -22.97 -19.35 5.73
N ASN A 133 -22.78 -20.59 6.18
CA ASN A 133 -21.74 -20.90 7.15
C ASN A 133 -20.35 -20.52 6.61
N LEU A 134 -19.54 -19.90 7.47
CA LEU A 134 -18.14 -19.61 7.17
C LEU A 134 -17.32 -20.89 7.09
N VAL A 135 -16.45 -20.99 6.07
CA VAL A 135 -15.50 -22.10 5.96
C VAL A 135 -14.35 -21.95 6.96
N ALA A 136 -13.53 -22.99 7.13
CA ALA A 136 -12.42 -22.97 8.10
C ALA A 136 -11.48 -21.76 7.93
N ASN A 137 -11.11 -21.43 6.69
CA ASN A 137 -10.22 -20.32 6.40
C ASN A 137 -10.84 -18.96 6.75
N GLU A 138 -12.14 -18.77 6.52
CA GLU A 138 -12.85 -17.53 6.84
C GLU A 138 -13.01 -17.35 8.36
N ARG A 139 -13.20 -18.45 9.09
CA ARG A 139 -13.20 -18.40 10.57
C ARG A 139 -11.84 -18.02 11.12
N LYS A 140 -10.76 -18.59 10.56
CA LYS A 140 -9.39 -18.21 10.91
C LYS A 140 -9.11 -16.74 10.55
N PHE A 141 -9.59 -16.29 9.40
CA PHE A 141 -9.53 -14.88 9.00
C PHE A 141 -10.21 -13.95 10.01
N CYS A 142 -11.38 -14.33 10.55
CA CYS A 142 -12.04 -13.56 11.60
C CYS A 142 -11.22 -13.48 12.90
N GLU A 143 -10.47 -14.53 13.26
CA GLU A 143 -9.56 -14.52 14.42
C GLU A 143 -8.37 -13.59 14.17
N ASP A 144 -7.75 -13.70 13.00
CA ASP A 144 -6.61 -12.88 12.61
C ASP A 144 -6.99 -11.39 12.51
N LEU A 145 -8.19 -11.07 12.00
CA LEU A 145 -8.75 -9.71 12.01
C LEU A 145 -8.83 -9.14 13.43
N LYS A 146 -9.27 -9.93 14.41
CA LYS A 146 -9.37 -9.48 15.81
C LYS A 146 -7.99 -9.22 16.40
N GLU A 147 -7.01 -10.05 16.06
CA GLU A 147 -5.62 -9.88 16.49
C GLU A 147 -5.01 -8.62 15.88
N ILE A 148 -5.11 -8.44 14.56
CA ILE A 148 -4.63 -7.23 13.87
C ILE A 148 -5.28 -5.99 14.44
N LYS A 149 -6.61 -6.00 14.66
CA LYS A 149 -7.34 -4.88 15.26
C LYS A 149 -6.69 -4.45 16.57
N LYS A 150 -6.37 -5.41 17.44
CA LYS A 150 -5.71 -5.14 18.72
C LYS A 150 -4.30 -4.57 18.53
N LEU A 151 -3.50 -5.20 17.67
CA LEU A 151 -2.12 -4.78 17.41
C LEU A 151 -2.04 -3.37 16.82
N VAL A 152 -2.94 -3.02 15.90
CA VAL A 152 -3.03 -1.68 15.32
C VAL A 152 -3.48 -0.66 16.36
N ALA A 153 -4.52 -0.96 17.15
CA ALA A 153 -5.00 -0.06 18.19
C ALA A 153 -3.93 0.23 19.27
N GLU A 154 -3.06 -0.74 19.54
CA GLU A 154 -1.93 -0.63 20.47
C GLU A 154 -0.65 -0.06 19.82
N ASN A 155 -0.66 0.28 18.51
CA ASN A 155 0.51 0.67 17.72
C ASN A 155 1.70 -0.31 17.83
N LYS A 156 1.40 -1.61 17.95
CA LYS A 156 2.42 -2.67 18.13
C LYS A 156 2.93 -3.27 16.84
N ILE A 157 2.29 -2.95 15.71
CA ILE A 157 2.75 -3.35 14.39
C ILE A 157 3.02 -2.11 13.53
N PRO A 158 4.12 -2.09 12.77
CA PRO A 158 4.35 -1.05 11.77
C PRO A 158 3.41 -1.29 10.57
N LEU A 159 3.08 -0.23 9.83
CA LEU A 159 2.28 -0.33 8.61
C LEU A 159 2.99 0.39 7.44
N PRO A 160 2.86 -0.10 6.21
CA PRO A 160 2.14 -1.32 5.83
C PRO A 160 2.95 -2.60 6.14
N GLN A 161 2.25 -3.74 6.12
CA GLN A 161 2.77 -5.09 6.33
C GLN A 161 3.16 -5.76 5.01
N ARG A 162 4.01 -6.81 5.08
CA ARG A 162 4.48 -7.55 3.91
C ARG A 162 3.35 -8.36 3.27
N THR A 163 3.18 -8.23 1.95
CA THR A 163 2.23 -9.04 1.17
C THR A 163 2.78 -10.40 0.76
N CYS A 164 4.10 -10.54 0.57
CA CYS A 164 4.72 -11.77 0.07
C CYS A 164 4.97 -12.83 1.14
N MET A 165 4.98 -12.45 2.42
CA MET A 165 5.03 -13.31 3.60
C MET A 165 4.22 -12.67 4.73
N PRO A 166 2.88 -12.64 4.62
CA PRO A 166 2.04 -12.02 5.65
C PRO A 166 2.11 -12.85 6.93
N GLU A 167 2.22 -12.19 8.08
CA GLU A 167 2.10 -12.84 9.39
C GLU A 167 0.74 -13.54 9.53
N PHE A 168 -0.29 -13.01 8.87
CA PHE A 168 -1.64 -13.54 8.84
C PHE A 168 -1.98 -14.14 7.48
N GLU A 169 -1.54 -15.39 7.24
CA GLU A 169 -1.77 -16.12 5.99
C GLU A 169 -3.25 -16.26 5.60
N SER A 170 -4.18 -16.12 6.56
CA SER A 170 -5.62 -16.18 6.29
C SER A 170 -6.09 -15.13 5.27
N PHE A 171 -5.40 -14.00 5.15
CA PHE A 171 -5.67 -12.99 4.12
C PHE A 171 -5.49 -13.55 2.71
N ILE A 172 -4.51 -14.44 2.49
CA ILE A 172 -4.24 -15.05 1.17
C ILE A 172 -5.46 -15.87 0.70
N TYR A 173 -6.07 -16.61 1.63
CA TYR A 173 -7.19 -17.50 1.31
C TYR A 173 -8.54 -16.78 1.33
N ALA A 174 -8.72 -15.79 2.20
CA ALA A 174 -9.98 -15.07 2.39
C ALA A 174 -10.44 -14.32 1.13
N LYS A 175 -9.50 -13.79 0.32
CA LYS A 175 -9.80 -13.07 -0.93
C LYS A 175 -10.76 -13.82 -1.84
N ASN A 176 -10.47 -15.11 -2.06
CA ASN A 176 -11.23 -15.94 -2.97
C ASN A 176 -12.45 -16.57 -2.29
N SER A 177 -12.37 -16.86 -1.00
CA SER A 177 -13.47 -17.50 -0.29
C SER A 177 -14.64 -16.54 -0.04
N LEU A 178 -14.38 -15.25 0.18
CA LEU A 178 -15.40 -14.22 0.42
C LEU A 178 -16.08 -13.70 -0.86
N ALA A 179 -15.74 -14.22 -2.04
CA ALA A 179 -16.21 -13.68 -3.31
C ALA A 179 -17.74 -13.72 -3.49
N ASP A 180 -18.45 -14.58 -2.76
CA ASP A 180 -19.91 -14.68 -2.77
C ASP A 180 -20.60 -13.70 -1.81
N ILE A 181 -19.89 -13.12 -0.84
CA ILE A 181 -20.40 -12.12 0.11
C ILE A 181 -19.87 -10.75 -0.32
N LYS A 182 -20.56 -10.10 -1.26
CA LYS A 182 -20.06 -8.89 -1.96
C LYS A 182 -19.66 -7.76 -1.03
N GLU A 183 -20.44 -7.50 0.02
CA GLU A 183 -20.19 -6.45 1.00
C GLU A 183 -18.94 -6.76 1.83
N ALA A 184 -18.76 -8.03 2.22
CA ALA A 184 -17.55 -8.47 2.90
C ALA A 184 -16.33 -8.43 1.97
N GLN A 185 -16.50 -8.77 0.68
CA GLN A 185 -15.42 -8.70 -0.30
C GLN A 185 -14.95 -7.25 -0.51
N TYR A 186 -15.88 -6.29 -0.60
CA TYR A 186 -15.54 -4.87 -0.70
C TYR A 186 -14.72 -4.39 0.50
N LEU A 187 -15.21 -4.66 1.72
CA LEU A 187 -14.48 -4.28 2.94
C LEU A 187 -13.18 -5.05 3.14
N TYR A 188 -13.11 -6.30 2.68
CA TYR A 188 -11.88 -7.07 2.67
C TYR A 188 -10.78 -6.34 1.89
N TYR A 189 -11.07 -5.84 0.68
CA TYR A 189 -10.07 -5.12 -0.11
C TYR A 189 -9.63 -3.82 0.54
N ILE A 190 -10.56 -3.08 1.17
CA ILE A 190 -10.19 -1.88 1.93
C ILE A 190 -9.25 -2.26 3.08
N VAL A 191 -9.60 -3.26 3.89
CA VAL A 191 -8.78 -3.68 5.03
C VAL A 191 -7.41 -4.20 4.57
N ASP A 192 -7.37 -5.00 3.50
CA ASP A 192 -6.14 -5.51 2.88
C ASP A 192 -5.23 -4.36 2.41
N ASP A 193 -5.79 -3.38 1.70
CA ASP A 193 -5.05 -2.24 1.19
C ASP A 193 -4.50 -1.34 2.30
N LEU A 194 -5.28 -1.10 3.35
CA LEU A 194 -4.86 -0.31 4.50
C LEU A 194 -3.72 -1.00 5.28
N ILE A 195 -3.79 -2.32 5.45
CA ILE A 195 -2.82 -3.07 6.25
C ILE A 195 -1.56 -3.37 5.43
N TYR A 196 -1.69 -3.87 4.21
CA TYR A 196 -0.60 -4.48 3.46
C TYR A 196 -0.12 -3.64 2.27
N SER A 197 -0.99 -2.88 1.63
CA SER A 197 -0.62 -1.99 0.51
C SER A 197 -0.16 -0.61 1.00
N GLY A 198 -0.66 -0.15 2.15
CA GLY A 198 -0.42 1.20 2.65
C GLY A 198 -1.07 2.26 1.78
N VAL A 199 -2.19 1.91 1.14
CA VAL A 199 -3.00 2.81 0.30
C VAL A 199 -4.37 2.96 0.94
N ARG A 200 -5.00 4.12 0.72
CA ARG A 200 -6.35 4.42 1.21
C ARG A 200 -7.32 4.55 0.04
N PRO A 201 -8.63 4.35 0.27
CA PRO A 201 -9.65 4.62 -0.74
C PRO A 201 -9.52 6.02 -1.34
N ASP A 202 -9.80 6.16 -2.63
CA ASP A 202 -9.75 7.43 -3.37
C ASP A 202 -10.78 8.46 -2.87
N THR A 203 -11.84 7.97 -2.25
CA THR A 203 -12.87 8.72 -1.53
C THR A 203 -12.37 9.36 -0.23
N TRP A 204 -11.26 8.87 0.36
CA TRP A 204 -10.71 9.36 1.63
C TRP A 204 -9.78 10.57 1.41
N LEU A 205 -10.28 11.61 0.75
CA LEU A 205 -9.52 12.84 0.50
C LEU A 205 -9.17 13.57 1.80
N THR A 206 -10.09 13.56 2.77
CA THR A 206 -9.92 14.12 4.10
C THR A 206 -10.25 13.09 5.18
N PRO A 207 -9.78 13.26 6.43
CA PRO A 207 -10.22 12.43 7.54
C PRO A 207 -11.74 12.44 7.76
N GLU A 208 -12.42 13.55 7.45
CA GLU A 208 -13.89 13.68 7.54
C GLU A 208 -14.60 12.83 6.48
N ASP A 209 -14.05 12.77 5.26
CA ASP A 209 -14.57 11.89 4.20
C ASP A 209 -14.44 10.42 4.59
N ALA A 210 -13.28 10.04 5.14
CA ALA A 210 -13.04 8.70 5.67
C ALA A 210 -14.02 8.37 6.80
N GLU A 211 -14.24 9.28 7.75
CA GLU A 211 -15.19 9.08 8.84
C GLU A 211 -16.62 8.87 8.34
N ARG A 212 -17.06 9.68 7.37
CA ARG A 212 -18.39 9.57 6.76
C ARG A 212 -18.58 8.21 6.09
N GLU A 213 -17.60 7.75 5.33
CA GLU A 213 -17.67 6.48 4.63
C GLU A 213 -17.61 5.29 5.60
N VAL A 214 -16.70 5.31 6.57
CA VAL A 214 -16.60 4.26 7.60
C VAL A 214 -17.91 4.11 8.38
N LYS A 215 -18.60 5.21 8.72
CA LYS A 215 -19.91 5.17 9.37
C LYS A 215 -20.99 4.52 8.48
N SER A 216 -20.90 4.71 7.16
CA SER A 216 -21.87 4.12 6.22
C SER A 216 -21.81 2.60 6.22
N TYR A 217 -20.65 2.00 6.52
CA TYR A 217 -20.49 0.54 6.56
C TYR A 217 -21.27 -0.15 7.68
N PHE A 218 -21.59 0.58 8.75
CA PHE A 218 -22.42 0.07 9.85
C PHE A 218 -23.93 0.21 9.59
N SER A 219 -24.30 0.83 8.47
CA SER A 219 -25.69 1.01 8.04
C SER A 219 -26.08 0.07 6.88
N LEU A 220 -25.17 -0.82 6.49
CA LEU A 220 -25.38 -1.91 5.51
C LEU A 220 -26.10 -3.09 6.18
#